data_AF-A0A7C5KCR3-F1
#
_entry.id   AF-A0A7C5KCR3-F1
#
_cell.length_a   1.000
_cell.length_b   1.000
_cell.length_c   1.000
_cell.angle_alpha   90.00
_cell.angle_beta   90.00
_cell.angle_gamma   90.00
#
_symmetry.space_group_name_H-M   'P 1'
#
loop_
_entity.id
_entity.type
_entity.pdbx_description
1 polymer ?
#
loop_
_entity_poly.entity_id
_entity_poly.type
_entity_poly.pdbx_seq_one_letter_code
_entity_poly.pdbx_strand_id
1 'polypeptide(L)'
;MKPKDRVRAALSMEETDRPPMQVSFTPEFTQRLARELGIDISSHNPHGGGNTYVLERALGEDMLLTSVGWVNSYCHEGEEYTDEWGVRWIAAPYETPFGKGHYMEIDGHPLAEDSALETYVPPDPGRPELYDEAARVIREYGEEYWIVGVAVCTIWETAWALRGLSRMLMDLVENPDLA
;
A
#
# COMPACT_ATOMS: atom_id res chain seq x y z
N MET A 1 24.91 14.49 1.37
CA MET A 1 23.67 15.19 0.95
C MET A 1 22.52 14.73 1.85
N LYS A 2 21.55 15.59 2.19
CA LYS A 2 20.36 15.13 2.93
C LYS A 2 19.48 14.25 2.03
N PRO A 3 18.71 13.30 2.58
CA PRO A 3 17.79 12.44 1.81
C PRO A 3 16.92 13.20 0.80
N LYS A 4 16.16 14.20 1.28
CA LYS A 4 15.29 15.02 0.44
C LYS A 4 16.03 15.76 -0.67
N ASP A 5 17.20 16.32 -0.35
CA ASP A 5 18.00 17.07 -1.32
C ASP A 5 18.57 16.15 -2.40
N ARG A 6 18.94 14.91 -2.04
CA ARG A 6 19.38 13.86 -2.97
C ARG A 6 18.29 13.50 -3.96
N VAL A 7 17.06 13.29 -3.48
CA VAL A 7 15.93 13.00 -4.37
C VAL A 7 15.63 14.20 -5.28
N ARG A 8 15.63 15.42 -4.73
CA ARG A 8 15.40 16.64 -5.51
C ARG A 8 16.44 16.83 -6.63
N ALA A 9 17.72 16.66 -6.31
CA ALA A 9 18.81 16.75 -7.29
C ALA A 9 18.68 15.67 -8.36
N ALA A 10 18.41 14.41 -7.98
CA ALA A 10 18.21 13.32 -8.92
C ALA A 10 17.03 13.56 -9.88
N LEU A 11 15.88 14.04 -9.37
CA LEU A 11 14.72 14.40 -10.20
C LEU A 11 15.02 15.58 -11.14
N SER A 12 15.96 16.44 -10.77
CA SER A 12 16.43 17.57 -11.58
C SER A 12 17.57 17.19 -12.54
N MET A 13 17.94 15.90 -12.59
CA MET A 13 19.08 15.37 -13.34
C MET A 13 20.43 16.01 -12.97
N GLU A 14 20.58 16.39 -11.70
CA GLU A 14 21.82 16.92 -11.12
C GLU A 14 22.66 15.81 -10.47
N GLU A 15 23.97 16.07 -10.29
CA GLU A 15 24.87 15.11 -9.65
C GLU A 15 24.54 14.93 -8.16
N THR A 16 24.45 13.66 -7.73
CA THR A 16 24.18 13.26 -6.34
C THR A 16 25.39 12.55 -5.73
N ASP A 17 25.52 12.57 -4.41
CA ASP A 17 26.57 11.81 -3.69
C ASP A 17 26.41 10.27 -3.80
N ARG A 18 25.18 9.79 -3.99
CA ARG A 18 24.83 8.43 -4.43
C ARG A 18 23.42 8.44 -5.04
N PRO A 19 23.02 7.42 -5.84
CA PRO A 19 21.63 7.30 -6.28
C PRO A 19 20.65 7.27 -5.09
N PRO A 20 19.50 7.96 -5.18
CA PRO A 20 18.46 7.85 -4.16
C PRO A 20 17.90 6.42 -4.11
N MET A 21 17.55 5.97 -2.92
CA MET A 21 17.12 4.59 -2.64
C MET A 21 15.80 4.57 -1.87
N GLN A 22 14.94 3.64 -2.24
CA GLN A 22 13.76 3.25 -1.48
C GLN A 22 13.55 1.75 -1.65
N VAL A 23 13.23 1.06 -0.56
CA VAL A 23 13.02 -0.37 -0.53
C VAL A 23 11.75 -0.66 0.28
N SER A 24 10.92 -1.57 -0.22
CA SER A 24 9.76 -2.08 0.52
C SER A 24 9.98 -3.54 0.86
N PHE A 25 9.34 -4.00 1.94
CA PHE A 25 9.58 -5.32 2.52
C PHE A 25 8.27 -6.06 2.70
N THR A 26 8.30 -7.39 2.57
CA THR A 26 7.19 -8.22 3.08
C THR A 26 7.23 -8.23 4.61
N PRO A 27 6.09 -8.45 5.29
CA PRO A 27 6.03 -8.47 6.76
C PRO A 27 7.07 -9.41 7.39
N GLU A 28 7.28 -10.59 6.79
CA GLU A 28 8.22 -11.60 7.30
C GLU A 28 9.67 -11.14 7.14
N PHE A 29 9.99 -10.39 6.09
CA PHE A 29 11.32 -9.83 5.89
C PHE A 29 11.59 -8.67 6.84
N THR A 30 10.61 -7.79 7.04
CA THR A 30 10.67 -6.69 8.03
C THR A 30 11.03 -7.24 9.42
N GLN A 31 10.32 -8.26 9.90
CA GLN A 31 10.55 -8.83 11.23
C GLN A 31 11.95 -9.42 11.40
N ARG A 32 12.48 -10.06 10.36
CA ARG A 32 13.84 -10.62 10.37
C ARG A 32 14.88 -9.52 10.38
N LEU A 33 14.73 -8.55 9.48
CA LEU A 33 15.67 -7.45 9.33
C LEU A 33 15.73 -6.60 10.61
N ALA A 34 14.58 -6.33 11.22
CA ALA A 34 14.49 -5.66 12.52
C ALA A 34 15.29 -6.39 13.61
N ARG A 35 15.13 -7.72 13.68
CA ARG A 35 15.87 -8.56 14.65
C ARG A 35 17.37 -8.52 14.41
N GLU A 36 17.82 -8.60 13.16
CA GLU A 36 19.25 -8.54 12.82
C GLU A 36 19.87 -7.18 13.12
N LEU A 37 19.09 -6.11 12.94
CA LEU A 37 19.52 -4.74 13.25
C LEU A 37 19.36 -4.36 14.73
N GLY A 38 18.74 -5.22 15.56
CA GLY A 38 18.45 -4.92 16.96
C GLY A 38 17.45 -3.79 17.14
N ILE A 39 16.55 -3.60 16.17
CA ILE A 39 15.51 -2.56 16.16
C ILE A 39 14.19 -3.16 16.65
N ASP A 40 13.55 -2.48 17.60
CA ASP A 40 12.19 -2.79 18.00
C ASP A 40 11.20 -2.12 17.05
N ILE A 41 10.31 -2.91 16.46
CA ILE A 41 9.28 -2.44 15.53
C ILE A 41 7.93 -2.88 16.08
N SER A 42 7.18 -1.92 16.63
CA SER A 42 5.83 -2.16 17.15
C SER A 42 4.77 -2.28 16.06
N SER A 43 4.98 -1.64 14.91
CA SER A 43 4.11 -1.71 13.73
C SER A 43 4.90 -1.33 12.47
N HIS A 44 4.61 -2.01 11.36
CA HIS A 44 5.18 -1.72 10.05
C HIS A 44 4.16 -1.98 8.96
N ASN A 45 3.91 -0.95 8.15
CA ASN A 45 3.12 -1.05 6.94
C ASN A 45 3.96 -0.45 5.79
N PRO A 46 4.32 -1.25 4.76
CA PRO A 46 5.17 -0.78 3.67
C PRO A 46 4.52 0.32 2.81
N HIS A 47 3.21 0.53 2.93
CA HIS A 47 2.49 1.58 2.20
C HIS A 47 2.32 2.86 3.03
N GLY A 48 2.63 2.84 4.33
CA GLY A 48 2.49 4.00 5.20
C GLY A 48 1.65 3.67 6.43
N GLY A 49 0.36 4.02 6.43
CA GLY A 49 -0.59 3.94 7.56
C GLY A 49 -0.13 3.16 8.80
N GLY A 50 0.38 3.86 9.82
CA GLY A 50 0.89 3.26 11.07
C GLY A 50 2.39 2.94 11.10
N ASN A 51 3.12 3.13 10.00
CA ASN A 51 4.57 2.92 9.93
C ASN A 51 5.35 3.99 10.71
N THR A 52 6.33 3.54 11.49
CA THR A 52 7.24 4.36 12.31
C THR A 52 8.47 4.86 11.55
N TYR A 53 8.70 4.33 10.35
CA TYR A 53 9.84 4.59 9.48
C TYR A 53 11.21 4.35 10.15
N VAL A 54 11.26 3.59 11.25
CA VAL A 54 12.52 3.36 11.97
C VAL A 54 13.46 2.50 11.13
N LEU A 55 12.92 1.50 10.44
CA LEU A 55 13.69 0.58 9.62
C LEU A 55 14.24 1.27 8.37
N GLU A 56 13.39 1.97 7.64
CA GLU A 56 13.71 2.73 6.43
C GLU A 56 14.82 3.75 6.70
N ARG A 57 14.71 4.46 7.84
CA ARG A 57 15.73 5.41 8.28
C ARG A 57 17.03 4.72 8.70
N ALA A 58 16.97 3.57 9.36
CA ALA A 58 18.16 2.80 9.73
C ALA A 58 18.91 2.25 8.51
N LEU A 59 18.20 1.91 7.44
CA LEU A 59 18.76 1.48 6.16
C LEU A 59 19.27 2.66 5.31
N GLY A 60 18.99 3.89 5.72
CA GLY A 60 19.40 5.08 4.99
C GLY A 60 18.62 5.30 3.71
N GLU A 61 17.35 4.90 3.68
CA GLU A 61 16.44 5.20 2.58
C GLU A 61 16.18 6.70 2.45
N ASP A 62 15.90 7.14 1.22
CA ASP A 62 15.78 8.56 0.90
C ASP A 62 14.36 9.08 0.83
N MET A 63 13.42 8.13 0.69
CA MET A 63 12.01 8.38 0.47
C MET A 63 11.20 7.67 1.55
N LEU A 64 10.18 8.34 2.08
CA LEU A 64 9.21 7.74 3.01
C LEU A 64 7.84 7.75 2.36
N LEU A 65 7.18 6.59 2.35
CA LEU A 65 5.92 6.38 1.63
C LEU A 65 4.72 6.53 2.56
N THR A 66 3.71 7.25 2.11
CA THR A 66 2.40 7.34 2.76
C THR A 66 1.30 7.21 1.72
N SER A 67 0.23 6.47 2.02
CA SER A 67 -0.83 6.15 1.07
C SER A 67 -2.23 6.54 1.57
N VAL A 68 -3.10 6.80 0.61
CA VAL A 68 -4.54 7.01 0.81
C VAL A 68 -5.29 6.15 -0.20
N GLY A 69 -6.42 5.58 0.21
CA GLY A 69 -7.32 4.81 -0.65
C GLY A 69 -7.25 3.31 -0.40
N TRP A 70 -7.76 2.55 -1.36
CA TRP A 70 -7.98 1.10 -1.23
C TRP A 70 -6.70 0.29 -0.99
N VAL A 71 -5.52 0.82 -1.34
CA VAL A 71 -4.23 0.21 -0.94
C VAL A 71 -4.11 0.01 0.57
N ASN A 72 -4.76 0.85 1.38
CA ASN A 72 -4.74 0.72 2.84
C ASN A 72 -5.58 -0.47 3.33
N SER A 73 -6.36 -1.10 2.46
CA SER A 73 -7.13 -2.32 2.73
C SER A 73 -6.31 -3.60 2.59
N TYR A 74 -5.06 -3.52 2.09
CA TYR A 74 -4.17 -4.66 2.00
C TYR A 74 -3.53 -4.99 3.35
N CYS A 75 -3.28 -6.29 3.57
CA CYS A 75 -2.48 -6.81 4.68
C CYS A 75 -3.01 -6.41 6.07
N HIS A 76 -4.34 -6.39 6.27
CA HIS A 76 -4.89 -6.32 7.62
C HIS A 76 -4.57 -7.60 8.41
N GLU A 77 -4.55 -7.47 9.74
CA GLU A 77 -4.37 -8.62 10.64
C GLU A 77 -5.57 -9.57 10.54
N GLY A 78 -5.32 -10.84 10.22
CA GLY A 78 -6.34 -11.89 10.19
C GLY A 78 -6.12 -12.89 9.06
N GLU A 79 -6.74 -14.06 9.18
CA GLU A 79 -6.78 -15.06 8.09
C GLU A 79 -7.85 -14.71 7.04
N GLU A 80 -8.89 -13.97 7.43
CA GLU A 80 -9.99 -13.55 6.57
C GLU A 80 -10.57 -12.22 7.08
N TYR A 81 -10.84 -11.28 6.18
CA TYR A 81 -11.54 -10.04 6.51
C TYR A 81 -12.30 -9.46 5.31
N THR A 82 -13.20 -8.52 5.56
CA THR A 82 -13.84 -7.69 4.52
C THR A 82 -13.44 -6.24 4.74
N ASP A 83 -12.97 -5.58 3.70
CA ASP A 83 -12.56 -4.18 3.79
C ASP A 83 -13.75 -3.21 3.72
N GLU A 84 -13.47 -1.91 3.83
CA GLU A 84 -14.48 -0.86 3.77
C GLU A 84 -15.17 -0.73 2.40
N TRP A 85 -14.58 -1.30 1.34
CA TRP A 85 -15.14 -1.34 0.01
C TRP A 85 -16.07 -2.55 -0.20
N GLY A 86 -16.11 -3.47 0.77
CA GLY A 86 -16.89 -4.71 0.71
C GLY A 86 -16.16 -5.87 0.05
N VAL A 87 -14.87 -5.73 -0.25
CA VAL A 87 -14.05 -6.80 -0.83
C VAL A 87 -13.62 -7.76 0.27
N ARG A 88 -13.84 -9.07 0.06
CA ARG A 88 -13.40 -10.11 1.00
C ARG A 88 -12.00 -10.58 0.65
N TRP A 89 -11.16 -10.65 1.68
CA TRP A 89 -9.78 -11.04 1.61
C TRP A 89 -9.54 -12.31 2.42
N ILE A 90 -8.64 -13.18 1.92
CA ILE A 90 -8.19 -14.38 2.61
C ILE A 90 -6.66 -14.48 2.54
N ALA A 91 -6.03 -14.94 3.61
CA ALA A 91 -4.60 -15.19 3.65
C ALA A 91 -4.27 -16.46 2.86
N ALA A 92 -3.42 -16.33 1.84
CA ALA A 92 -2.87 -17.42 1.05
C ALA A 92 -1.44 -17.74 1.53
N PRO A 93 -1.22 -18.82 2.29
CA PRO A 93 0.09 -19.14 2.83
C PRO A 93 1.04 -19.70 1.76
N TYR A 94 2.32 -19.39 1.89
CA TYR A 94 3.39 -19.96 1.06
C TYR A 94 4.61 -20.32 1.92
N GLU A 95 5.46 -21.21 1.37
CA GLU A 95 6.71 -21.62 2.00
C GLU A 95 7.92 -21.18 1.16
N THR A 96 8.93 -20.64 1.82
CA THR A 96 10.23 -20.30 1.23
C THR A 96 11.35 -21.02 1.98
N PRO A 97 12.57 -21.11 1.43
CA PRO A 97 13.74 -21.59 2.17
C PRO A 97 14.02 -20.80 3.45
N PHE A 98 13.50 -19.58 3.54
CA PHE A 98 13.67 -18.71 4.69
C PHE A 98 12.54 -18.91 5.71
N GLY A 99 11.37 -19.43 5.36
CA GLY A 99 10.26 -19.71 6.28
C GLY A 99 8.90 -19.53 5.62
N LYS A 100 7.83 -19.60 6.43
CA LYS A 100 6.45 -19.39 5.98
C LYS A 100 6.15 -17.90 5.87
N GLY A 101 5.35 -17.54 4.87
CA GLY A 101 4.75 -16.23 4.72
C GLY A 101 3.34 -16.35 4.15
N HIS A 102 2.72 -15.21 3.92
CA HIS A 102 1.39 -15.15 3.32
C HIS A 102 1.25 -13.91 2.45
N TYR A 103 0.37 -13.99 1.45
CA TYR A 103 -0.17 -12.83 0.76
C TYR A 103 -1.68 -12.82 0.94
N MET A 104 -2.30 -11.67 0.67
CA MET A 104 -3.76 -11.55 0.72
C MET A 104 -4.32 -11.78 -0.68
N GLU A 105 -5.25 -12.73 -0.79
CA GLU A 105 -6.05 -12.95 -1.99
C GLU A 105 -7.45 -12.37 -1.81
N ILE A 106 -8.06 -11.96 -2.93
CA ILE A 106 -9.45 -11.55 -2.96
C ILE A 106 -10.30 -12.80 -3.21
N ASP A 107 -11.22 -13.06 -2.29
CA ASP A 107 -12.13 -14.23 -2.30
C ASP A 107 -13.62 -13.80 -2.35
N GLY A 108 -13.91 -12.50 -2.42
CA GLY A 108 -15.27 -12.01 -2.56
C GLY A 108 -15.36 -10.61 -3.14
N HIS A 109 -16.35 -10.41 -4.00
CA HIS A 109 -16.50 -9.23 -4.84
C HIS A 109 -17.90 -8.61 -4.61
N PRO A 110 -18.01 -7.40 -4.06
CA PRO A 110 -19.29 -6.77 -3.74
C PRO A 110 -20.15 -6.46 -4.97
N LEU A 111 -19.53 -6.34 -6.15
CA LEU A 111 -20.19 -6.07 -7.43
C LEU A 111 -20.21 -7.29 -8.37
N ALA A 112 -20.02 -8.52 -7.85
CA ALA A 112 -20.05 -9.74 -8.67
C ALA A 112 -21.34 -9.86 -9.52
N GLU A 113 -22.48 -9.46 -8.95
CA GLU A 113 -23.79 -9.51 -9.57
C GLU A 113 -24.24 -8.12 -10.05
N ASP A 114 -24.87 -8.04 -11.21
CA ASP A 114 -25.33 -6.76 -11.79
C ASP A 114 -26.31 -6.02 -10.87
N SER A 115 -27.16 -6.77 -10.16
CA SER A 115 -28.11 -6.18 -9.20
C SER A 115 -27.44 -5.41 -8.06
N ALA A 116 -26.16 -5.70 -7.75
CA ALA A 116 -25.43 -4.98 -6.72
C ALA A 116 -25.09 -3.54 -7.13
N LEU A 117 -24.97 -3.26 -8.44
CA LEU A 117 -24.65 -1.93 -8.97
C LEU A 117 -25.69 -0.87 -8.57
N GLU A 118 -26.95 -1.26 -8.41
CA GLU A 118 -28.04 -0.36 -8.04
C GLU A 118 -28.01 0.07 -6.57
N THR A 119 -27.31 -0.69 -5.73
CA THR A 119 -27.37 -0.55 -4.27
C THR A 119 -26.01 -0.33 -3.61
N TYR A 120 -24.92 -0.52 -4.35
CA TYR A 120 -23.57 -0.33 -3.85
C TYR A 120 -23.30 1.14 -3.49
N VAL A 121 -22.71 1.35 -2.32
CA VAL A 121 -22.27 2.65 -1.85
C VAL A 121 -20.77 2.55 -1.54
N PRO A 122 -19.90 3.21 -2.31
CA PRO A 122 -18.47 3.22 -2.02
C PRO A 122 -18.18 4.02 -0.74
N PRO A 123 -17.07 3.75 -0.05
CA PRO A 123 -16.63 4.57 1.07
C PRO A 123 -16.40 6.01 0.64
N ASP A 124 -16.69 6.96 1.53
CA ASP A 124 -16.55 8.39 1.26
C ASP A 124 -15.05 8.76 1.12
N PRO A 125 -14.60 9.23 -0.07
CA PRO A 125 -13.22 9.65 -0.28
C PRO A 125 -12.90 11.01 0.35
N GLY A 126 -13.93 11.77 0.78
CA GLY A 126 -13.80 13.09 1.39
C GLY A 126 -13.52 13.08 2.90
N ARG A 127 -13.45 11.90 3.52
CA ARG A 127 -13.16 11.73 4.95
C ARG A 127 -11.81 12.34 5.33
N PRO A 128 -11.76 13.32 6.25
CA PRO A 128 -10.51 14.00 6.61
C PRO A 128 -9.49 13.06 7.25
N GLU A 129 -9.94 12.06 8.01
CA GLU A 129 -9.09 11.10 8.71
C GLU A 129 -8.20 10.27 7.76
N LEU A 130 -8.57 10.17 6.48
CA LEU A 130 -7.75 9.51 5.46
C LEU A 130 -6.39 10.20 5.27
N TYR A 131 -6.28 11.47 5.62
CA TYR A 131 -5.09 12.29 5.40
C TYR A 131 -4.28 12.53 6.68
N ASP A 132 -4.75 12.06 7.84
CA ASP A 132 -4.10 12.33 9.13
C ASP A 132 -2.66 11.77 9.17
N GLU A 133 -2.47 10.54 8.67
CA GLU A 133 -1.14 9.93 8.59
C GLU A 133 -0.23 10.68 7.63
N ALA A 134 -0.70 11.03 6.44
CA ALA A 134 0.10 11.81 5.49
C ALA A 134 0.51 13.17 6.09
N ALA A 135 -0.40 13.85 6.77
CA ALA A 135 -0.12 15.11 7.47
C ALA A 135 0.91 14.93 8.59
N ARG A 136 0.83 13.82 9.35
CA ARG A 136 1.83 13.45 10.36
C ARG A 136 3.20 13.25 9.74
N VAL A 137 3.32 12.44 8.69
CA VAL A 137 4.60 12.12 8.03
C VAL A 137 5.27 13.37 7.46
N ILE A 138 4.49 14.23 6.79
CA ILE A 138 5.00 15.49 6.25
C ILE A 138 5.54 16.39 7.37
N ARG A 139 4.78 16.52 8.47
CA ARG A 139 5.18 17.36 9.61
C ARG A 139 6.43 16.82 10.31
N GLU A 140 6.54 15.52 10.49
CA GLU A 140 7.61 14.89 11.29
C GLU A 140 8.90 14.69 10.50
N TYR A 141 8.80 14.33 9.21
CA TYR A 141 9.95 13.91 8.41
C TYR A 141 10.17 14.74 7.15
N GLY A 142 9.21 15.56 6.73
CA GLY A 142 9.24 16.26 5.45
C GLY A 142 10.36 17.29 5.30
N GLU A 143 11.02 17.70 6.39
CA GLU A 143 12.22 18.55 6.32
C GLU A 143 13.48 17.77 5.91
N GLU A 144 13.57 16.50 6.26
CA GLU A 144 14.77 15.68 6.04
C GLU A 144 14.60 14.68 4.89
N TYR A 145 13.40 14.11 4.75
CA TYR A 145 13.08 13.04 3.80
C TYR A 145 12.17 13.52 2.67
N TRP A 146 12.27 12.86 1.52
CA TRP A 146 11.31 13.05 0.44
C TRP A 146 10.06 12.22 0.73
N ILE A 147 8.91 12.89 0.94
CA ILE A 147 7.67 12.19 1.25
C ILE A 147 6.95 11.86 -0.06
N VAL A 148 6.64 10.58 -0.26
CA VAL A 148 5.95 10.08 -1.45
C VAL A 148 4.51 9.77 -1.07
N GLY A 149 3.57 10.50 -1.68
CA GLY A 149 2.15 10.14 -1.68
C GLY A 149 1.92 9.00 -2.66
N VAL A 150 1.66 7.81 -2.14
CA VAL A 150 1.45 6.59 -2.93
C VAL A 150 -0.02 6.46 -3.28
N ALA A 151 -0.30 6.45 -4.59
CA ALA A 151 -1.62 6.20 -5.17
C ALA A 151 -1.53 4.95 -6.06
N VAL A 152 -1.33 3.79 -5.44
CA VAL A 152 -1.40 2.49 -6.11
C VAL A 152 -2.83 1.94 -6.04
N CYS A 153 -3.10 0.86 -6.76
CA CYS A 153 -4.46 0.33 -6.86
C CYS A 153 -5.43 1.36 -7.41
N THR A 154 -5.05 1.92 -8.56
CA THR A 154 -5.86 2.88 -9.33
C THR A 154 -7.15 2.24 -9.86
N ILE A 155 -7.94 3.01 -10.62
CA ILE A 155 -9.30 2.65 -11.08
C ILE A 155 -9.42 1.19 -11.54
N TRP A 156 -8.51 0.70 -12.37
CA TRP A 156 -8.57 -0.68 -12.88
C TRP A 156 -8.48 -1.72 -11.78
N GLU A 157 -7.52 -1.57 -10.86
CA GLU A 157 -7.29 -2.54 -9.79
C GLU A 157 -8.46 -2.61 -8.81
N THR A 158 -8.97 -1.45 -8.40
CA THR A 158 -10.17 -1.39 -7.59
C THR A 158 -11.40 -1.94 -8.33
N ALA A 159 -11.56 -1.64 -9.63
CA ALA A 159 -12.70 -2.11 -10.41
C ALA A 159 -12.75 -3.65 -10.46
N TRP A 160 -11.64 -4.31 -10.80
CA TRP A 160 -11.64 -5.78 -10.84
C TRP A 160 -11.71 -6.41 -9.44
N ALA A 161 -11.25 -5.73 -8.40
CA ALA A 161 -11.44 -6.20 -7.03
C ALA A 161 -12.92 -6.14 -6.59
N LEU A 162 -13.64 -5.09 -6.99
CA LEU A 162 -15.06 -4.95 -6.72
C LEU A 162 -15.91 -5.92 -7.53
N ARG A 163 -15.59 -6.09 -8.82
CA ARG A 163 -16.39 -6.82 -9.81
C ARG A 163 -16.01 -8.29 -9.97
N GLY A 164 -14.76 -8.63 -9.66
CA GLY A 164 -14.11 -9.89 -10.00
C GLY A 164 -13.42 -9.80 -11.36
N LEU A 165 -12.15 -10.21 -11.44
CA LEU A 165 -11.31 -10.05 -12.64
C LEU A 165 -11.91 -10.67 -13.89
N SER A 166 -12.42 -11.90 -13.79
CA SER A 166 -13.04 -12.57 -14.93
C SER A 166 -14.28 -11.83 -15.42
N ARG A 167 -15.15 -11.35 -14.50
CA ARG A 167 -16.35 -10.60 -14.87
C ARG A 167 -16.00 -9.24 -15.46
N MET A 168 -15.05 -8.53 -14.86
CA MET A 168 -14.53 -7.26 -15.36
C MET A 168 -13.99 -7.37 -16.79
N LEU A 169 -13.21 -8.44 -17.07
CA LEU A 169 -12.69 -8.69 -18.42
C LEU A 169 -13.80 -9.04 -19.43
N MET A 170 -14.87 -9.72 -18.99
CA MET A 170 -16.05 -9.97 -19.82
C MET A 170 -16.85 -8.67 -20.06
N ASP A 171 -17.03 -7.82 -19.04
CA ASP A 171 -17.73 -6.54 -19.15
C ASP A 171 -17.06 -5.62 -20.19
N LEU A 172 -15.73 -5.60 -20.28
CA LEU A 172 -15.00 -4.85 -21.32
C LEU A 172 -15.42 -5.21 -22.76
N VAL A 173 -15.97 -6.40 -22.99
CA VAL A 173 -16.42 -6.87 -24.30
C VAL A 173 -17.95 -6.82 -24.42
N GLU A 174 -18.66 -7.28 -23.38
CA GLU A 174 -20.11 -7.44 -23.37
C GLU A 174 -20.84 -6.13 -23.07
N ASN A 175 -20.28 -5.29 -22.20
CA ASN A 175 -20.88 -4.04 -21.74
C ASN A 175 -19.81 -2.97 -21.40
N PRO A 176 -19.13 -2.38 -22.40
CA PRO A 176 -18.03 -1.45 -22.17
C PRO A 176 -18.42 -0.14 -21.46
N ASP A 177 -19.70 0.22 -21.47
CA ASP A 177 -20.20 1.40 -20.75
C ASP A 177 -20.30 1.15 -19.23
N LEU A 178 -20.40 -0.12 -18.83
CA LEU A 178 -20.38 -0.53 -17.43
C LEU A 178 -18.95 -0.71 -16.89
N ALA A 179 -18.04 -1.21 -17.72
CA ALA A 179 -16.64 -1.46 -17.38
C ALA A 179 -15.82 -0.17 -17.20
#